data_AF-A0A378CF46-F1
#
_entry.id   AF-A0A378CF46-F1
#
_cell.length_a   1.000
_cell.length_b   1.000
_cell.length_c   1.000
_cell.angle_alpha   90.00
_cell.angle_beta   90.00
_cell.angle_gamma   90.00
#
_symmetry.space_group_name_H-M   'P 1'
#
loop_
_entity.id
_entity.type
_entity.pdbx_description
1 polymer ?
#
loop_
_entity_poly.entity_id
_entity_poly.type
_entity_poly.pdbx_seq_one_letter_code
_entity_poly.pdbx_strand_id
1 'polypeptide(L)'
;MTNMSQAPATEKKGVSDLLGFKIFGMPLPLYAFALITLLLSHFYNALPTDIVGGFAIMFIIGAIFGEIGKRLPIFNKYIGGAPVMIFLVAAYFVYAGIFTQKEIDAISNVMDKSNFLNLFIAVLITGAILSVNRRLLLKSLLGYIPTILMGIVGASIFGIAIGLVFGIPVDRIMMLYVLPIMGGGNGAGAVPLSEIYHSVTGRSREEYYSTAIAILTIANIFAIVFAAVLDIIGKKTRLAERRRGTGA
;
A
#
# COMPACT_ATOMS: atom_id res chain seq x y z
N MET A 1 43.62 9.41 -50.23
CA MET A 1 42.79 10.43 -49.56
C MET A 1 41.50 10.49 -50.36
N THR A 2 40.37 9.98 -49.86
CA THR A 2 39.52 10.70 -48.91
C THR A 2 38.62 9.72 -48.14
N ASN A 3 38.69 9.80 -46.81
CA ASN A 3 37.73 9.20 -45.90
C ASN A 3 36.39 9.95 -46.04
N MET A 4 35.37 9.30 -46.59
CA MET A 4 33.99 9.77 -46.41
C MET A 4 33.47 9.21 -45.09
N SER A 5 33.60 10.03 -44.05
CA SER A 5 32.93 9.86 -42.76
C SER A 5 31.43 9.70 -42.98
N GLN A 6 30.90 8.49 -42.82
CA GLN A 6 29.46 8.29 -42.67
C GLN A 6 29.04 8.95 -41.36
N ALA A 7 28.21 9.99 -41.46
CA ALA A 7 27.55 10.58 -40.31
C ALA A 7 26.65 9.52 -39.64
N PRO A 8 26.55 9.49 -38.30
CA PRO A 8 25.70 8.54 -37.61
C PRO A 8 24.24 8.79 -38.01
N ALA A 9 23.63 7.79 -38.63
CA ALA A 9 22.20 7.80 -38.94
C ALA A 9 21.44 8.02 -37.62
N THR A 10 20.74 9.14 -37.51
CA THR A 10 19.77 9.38 -36.45
C THR A 10 18.71 8.28 -36.51
N GLU A 11 18.81 7.27 -35.65
CA GLU A 11 17.77 6.28 -35.41
C GLU A 11 16.48 7.04 -35.04
N LYS A 12 15.53 7.07 -35.98
CA LYS A 12 14.16 7.44 -35.67
C LYS A 12 13.66 6.39 -34.68
N LYS A 13 13.51 6.77 -33.40
CA LYS A 13 12.77 5.99 -32.38
C LYS A 13 11.37 5.68 -32.95
N GLY A 14 11.26 4.53 -33.60
CA GLY A 14 10.12 4.16 -34.42
C GLY A 14 9.04 3.49 -33.60
N VAL A 15 7.85 3.36 -34.19
CA VAL A 15 6.69 2.63 -33.64
C VAL A 15 7.06 1.22 -33.14
N SER A 16 8.12 0.62 -33.69
CA SER A 16 8.73 -0.65 -33.24
C SER A 16 9.24 -0.63 -31.80
N ASP A 17 9.79 0.48 -31.30
CA ASP A 17 10.26 0.60 -29.91
C ASP A 17 9.10 0.72 -28.91
N LEU A 18 8.00 1.35 -29.33
CA LEU A 18 6.77 1.41 -28.55
C LEU A 18 6.08 0.03 -28.45
N LEU A 19 6.23 -0.81 -29.48
CA LEU A 19 5.75 -2.19 -29.48
C LEU A 19 6.58 -3.11 -28.57
N GLY A 20 7.84 -2.75 -28.27
CA GLY A 20 8.69 -3.44 -27.29
C GLY A 20 8.35 -3.10 -25.83
N PHE A 21 7.54 -2.05 -25.60
CA PHE A 21 7.13 -1.63 -24.27
C PHE A 21 6.15 -2.63 -23.65
N LYS A 22 6.40 -2.99 -22.39
CA LYS A 22 5.57 -3.94 -21.65
C LYS A 22 4.90 -3.28 -20.45
N ILE A 23 3.61 -3.55 -20.28
CA ILE A 23 2.83 -3.17 -19.11
C ILE A 23 2.45 -4.46 -18.40
N PHE A 24 2.95 -4.65 -17.16
CA PHE A 24 2.72 -5.88 -16.40
C PHE A 24 3.11 -7.15 -17.17
N GLY A 25 4.22 -7.09 -17.93
CA GLY A 25 4.71 -8.20 -18.76
C GLY A 25 3.98 -8.40 -20.09
N MET A 26 2.84 -7.73 -20.32
CA MET A 26 2.09 -7.77 -21.57
C MET A 26 2.67 -6.76 -22.59
N PRO A 27 2.84 -7.14 -23.87
CA PRO A 27 3.14 -6.19 -24.94
C PRO A 27 2.06 -5.12 -25.05
N LEU A 28 2.44 -3.90 -25.44
CA LEU A 28 1.52 -2.76 -25.51
C LEU A 28 0.22 -3.03 -26.32
N PRO A 29 0.25 -3.72 -27.49
CA PRO A 29 -1.00 -4.04 -28.22
C PRO A 29 -1.95 -4.95 -27.44
N LEU A 30 -1.40 -5.92 -26.70
CA LEU A 30 -2.20 -6.84 -25.90
C LEU A 30 -2.82 -6.12 -24.69
N TYR A 31 -2.06 -5.23 -24.06
CA TYR A 31 -2.58 -4.39 -22.99
C TYR A 31 -3.66 -3.43 -23.51
N ALA A 32 -3.46 -2.83 -24.69
CA ALA A 32 -4.46 -1.94 -25.30
C ALA A 32 -5.77 -2.67 -25.58
N PHE A 33 -5.72 -3.92 -26.07
CA PHE A 33 -6.91 -4.76 -26.21
C PHE A 33 -7.63 -4.95 -24.86
N ALA A 34 -6.91 -5.35 -23.81
CA ALA A 34 -7.49 -5.54 -22.48
C ALA A 34 -8.12 -4.23 -21.93
N LEU A 35 -7.43 -3.10 -22.09
CA LEU A 35 -7.92 -1.80 -21.66
C LEU A 35 -9.19 -1.38 -22.42
N ILE A 36 -9.24 -1.60 -23.73
CA ILE A 36 -10.44 -1.33 -24.54
C ILE A 36 -11.61 -2.20 -24.06
N THR A 37 -11.37 -3.49 -23.78
CA THR A 37 -12.40 -4.37 -23.23
C THR A 37 -12.94 -3.86 -21.89
N LEU A 38 -12.07 -3.39 -20.99
CA LEU A 38 -12.50 -2.79 -19.72
C LEU A 38 -13.29 -1.50 -19.94
N LEU A 39 -12.83 -0.60 -20.81
CA LEU A 39 -13.52 0.65 -21.11
C LEU A 39 -14.89 0.41 -21.74
N LEU A 40 -15.02 -0.57 -22.63
CA LEU A 40 -16.32 -0.98 -23.16
C LEU A 40 -17.23 -1.49 -22.02
N SER A 41 -16.71 -2.36 -21.15
CA SER A 41 -17.47 -2.83 -19.98
C SER A 41 -17.93 -1.69 -19.07
N HIS A 42 -17.07 -0.69 -18.86
CA HIS A 42 -17.35 0.53 -18.09
C HIS A 42 -18.47 1.36 -18.72
N PHE A 43 -18.35 1.72 -20.01
CA PHE A 43 -19.35 2.55 -20.70
C PHE A 43 -20.70 1.86 -20.89
N TYR A 44 -20.71 0.54 -21.07
CA TYR A 44 -21.95 -0.26 -21.16
C TYR A 44 -22.47 -0.74 -19.79
N ASN A 45 -21.77 -0.40 -18.69
CA ASN A 45 -22.09 -0.83 -17.32
C ASN A 45 -22.37 -2.35 -17.23
N ALA A 46 -21.51 -3.14 -17.89
CA ALA A 46 -21.72 -4.57 -18.15
C ALA A 46 -20.64 -5.46 -17.49
N LEU A 47 -20.00 -4.98 -16.42
CA LEU A 47 -19.00 -5.76 -15.69
C LEU A 47 -19.70 -6.79 -14.76
N PRO A 48 -19.33 -8.09 -14.84
CA PRO A 48 -19.75 -9.09 -13.86
C PRO A 48 -19.21 -8.74 -12.47
N THR A 49 -20.01 -8.93 -11.42
CA THR A 49 -19.62 -8.65 -10.02
C THR A 49 -19.05 -9.87 -9.30
N ASP A 50 -18.51 -10.81 -10.07
CA ASP A 50 -17.85 -12.03 -9.61
C ASP A 50 -16.32 -11.90 -9.64
N ILE A 51 -15.63 -13.00 -9.32
CA ILE A 51 -14.17 -13.06 -9.29
C ILE A 51 -13.55 -12.75 -10.66
N VAL A 52 -14.21 -13.12 -11.76
CA VAL A 52 -13.67 -12.89 -13.11
C VAL A 52 -13.70 -11.41 -13.44
N GLY A 53 -14.85 -10.76 -13.23
CA GLY A 53 -14.98 -9.31 -13.45
C GLY A 53 -14.11 -8.49 -12.50
N GLY A 54 -14.07 -8.86 -11.22
CA GLY A 54 -13.23 -8.22 -10.21
C GLY A 54 -11.73 -8.33 -10.51
N PHE A 55 -11.23 -9.51 -10.88
CA PHE A 55 -9.82 -9.62 -11.28
C PHE A 55 -9.52 -8.90 -12.59
N ALA A 56 -10.43 -8.91 -13.57
CA ALA A 56 -10.21 -8.19 -14.82
C ALA A 56 -9.95 -6.70 -14.58
N ILE A 57 -10.81 -6.03 -13.79
CA ILE A 57 -10.60 -4.62 -13.46
C ILE A 57 -9.36 -4.40 -12.59
N MET A 58 -9.13 -5.23 -11.56
CA MET A 58 -7.98 -5.10 -10.67
C MET A 58 -6.65 -5.29 -11.40
N PHE A 59 -6.56 -6.25 -12.34
CA PHE A 59 -5.35 -6.46 -13.14
C PHE A 59 -5.10 -5.31 -14.10
N ILE A 60 -6.11 -4.87 -14.85
CA ILE A 60 -5.92 -3.85 -15.90
C ILE A 60 -5.57 -2.49 -15.26
N ILE A 61 -6.34 -2.05 -14.27
CA ILE A 61 -6.07 -0.80 -13.54
C ILE A 61 -4.75 -0.90 -12.77
N GLY A 62 -4.50 -2.03 -12.08
CA GLY A 62 -3.25 -2.25 -11.36
C GLY A 62 -2.02 -2.26 -12.28
N ALA A 63 -2.14 -2.79 -13.50
CA ALA A 63 -1.06 -2.86 -14.46
C ALA A 63 -0.60 -1.48 -14.92
N ILE A 64 -1.52 -0.60 -15.36
CA ILE A 64 -1.16 0.73 -15.85
C ILE A 64 -0.65 1.64 -14.73
N PHE A 65 -1.36 1.72 -13.61
CA PHE A 65 -0.95 2.60 -12.51
C PHE A 65 0.26 2.07 -11.76
N GLY A 66 0.47 0.76 -11.75
CA GLY A 66 1.72 0.16 -11.28
C GLY A 66 2.91 0.58 -12.15
N GLU A 67 2.77 0.54 -13.47
CA GLU A 67 3.84 0.93 -14.38
C GLU A 67 4.13 2.44 -14.30
N ILE A 68 3.10 3.27 -14.20
CA ILE A 68 3.25 4.71 -13.95
C ILE A 68 3.97 4.97 -12.61
N GLY A 69 3.52 4.31 -11.54
CA GLY A 69 4.11 4.45 -10.20
C GLY A 69 5.59 4.08 -10.14
N LYS A 70 6.02 3.07 -10.92
CA LYS A 70 7.44 2.69 -11.04
C LYS A 70 8.27 3.71 -11.81
N ARG A 71 7.69 4.34 -12.83
CA ARG A 71 8.40 5.25 -13.75
C ARG A 71 8.52 6.67 -13.24
N LEU A 72 7.63 7.11 -12.35
CA LEU A 72 7.71 8.44 -11.73
C LEU A 72 8.88 8.49 -10.73
N PRO A 73 9.97 9.23 -10.99
CA PRO A 73 11.20 9.13 -10.21
C PRO A 73 11.03 9.50 -8.73
N ILE A 74 10.26 10.55 -8.44
CA ILE A 74 10.00 11.02 -7.08
C ILE A 74 9.09 10.02 -6.36
N PHE A 75 8.03 9.56 -7.02
CA PHE A 75 7.04 8.66 -6.44
C PHE A 75 7.64 7.28 -6.13
N ASN A 76 8.43 6.75 -7.06
CA ASN A 76 9.10 5.46 -6.90
C ASN A 76 10.14 5.51 -5.77
N LYS A 77 10.88 6.61 -5.64
CA LYS A 77 11.96 6.70 -4.65
C LYS A 77 11.46 7.05 -3.24
N TYR A 78 10.51 7.97 -3.10
CA TYR A 78 10.18 8.58 -1.80
C TYR A 78 8.80 8.20 -1.24
N ILE A 79 7.88 7.69 -2.06
CA ILE A 79 6.49 7.45 -1.63
C ILE A 79 6.19 5.95 -1.54
N GLY A 80 6.71 5.14 -2.46
CA GLY A 80 6.52 3.68 -2.44
C GLY A 80 6.22 3.05 -3.80
N GLY A 81 6.29 3.81 -4.89
CA GLY A 81 6.25 3.28 -6.26
C GLY A 81 4.91 2.63 -6.66
N ALA A 82 4.98 1.49 -7.34
CA ALA A 82 3.83 0.82 -7.94
C ALA A 82 2.64 0.60 -6.97
N PRO A 83 2.82 -0.08 -5.81
CA PRO A 83 1.69 -0.42 -4.95
C PRO A 83 0.96 0.80 -4.41
N VAL A 84 1.71 1.84 -4.00
CA VAL A 84 1.12 3.06 -3.43
C VAL A 84 0.38 3.86 -4.50
N MET A 85 0.88 3.89 -5.74
CA MET A 85 0.19 4.55 -6.85
C MET A 85 -1.15 3.87 -7.14
N ILE A 86 -1.16 2.53 -7.24
CA ILE A 86 -2.38 1.77 -7.51
C ILE A 86 -3.42 2.03 -6.41
N PHE A 87 -3.00 1.96 -5.15
CA PHE A 87 -3.86 2.20 -3.99
C PHE A 87 -4.48 3.61 -4.01
N LEU A 88 -3.67 4.67 -4.16
CA LEU A 88 -4.15 6.04 -4.14
C LEU A 88 -5.08 6.36 -5.31
N VAL A 89 -4.75 5.86 -6.50
CA VAL A 89 -5.59 6.07 -7.69
C VAL A 89 -6.92 5.33 -7.55
N ALA A 90 -6.92 4.08 -7.07
CA ALA A 90 -8.17 3.34 -6.84
C ALA A 90 -9.07 4.05 -5.82
N ALA A 91 -8.50 4.55 -4.71
CA ALA A 91 -9.23 5.35 -3.73
C ALA A 91 -9.78 6.64 -4.34
N TYR A 92 -8.98 7.33 -5.16
CA TYR A 92 -9.43 8.52 -5.88
C TYR A 92 -10.54 8.22 -6.89
N PHE A 93 -10.50 7.09 -7.57
CA PHE A 93 -11.55 6.69 -8.53
C PHE A 93 -12.90 6.47 -7.85
N VAL A 94 -12.90 5.93 -6.62
CA VAL A 94 -14.11 5.86 -5.79
C VAL A 94 -14.56 7.25 -5.36
N TYR A 95 -13.65 8.07 -4.82
CA TYR A 95 -13.96 9.43 -4.33
C TYR A 95 -14.52 10.35 -5.42
N ALA A 96 -13.93 10.33 -6.61
CA ALA A 96 -14.31 11.17 -7.75
C ALA A 96 -15.51 10.62 -8.54
N GLY A 97 -16.08 9.48 -8.14
CA GLY A 97 -17.18 8.83 -8.85
C GLY A 97 -16.79 8.33 -10.26
N ILE A 98 -15.50 8.03 -10.47
CA ILE A 98 -14.99 7.48 -11.73
C ILE A 98 -15.38 6.01 -11.85
N PHE A 99 -15.36 5.24 -10.76
CA PHE A 99 -15.90 3.88 -10.78
C PHE A 99 -17.42 3.89 -10.72
N THR A 100 -18.03 3.04 -11.53
CA THR A 100 -19.44 2.66 -11.43
C THR A 100 -19.69 1.82 -10.17
N GLN A 101 -20.94 1.76 -9.72
CA GLN A 101 -21.30 0.92 -8.57
C GLN A 101 -20.96 -0.57 -8.81
N LYS A 102 -21.16 -1.08 -10.04
CA LYS A 102 -20.80 -2.48 -10.37
C LYS A 102 -19.31 -2.76 -10.25
N GLU A 103 -18.46 -1.80 -10.60
CA GLU A 103 -17.01 -1.94 -10.47
C GLU A 103 -16.58 -1.96 -8.99
N ILE A 104 -17.17 -1.09 -8.18
CA ILE A 104 -16.97 -1.09 -6.73
C ILE A 104 -17.44 -2.41 -6.11
N ASP A 105 -18.62 -2.89 -6.51
CA ASP A 105 -19.20 -4.15 -6.02
C ASP A 105 -18.35 -5.35 -6.46
N ALA A 106 -17.85 -5.37 -7.69
CA ALA A 106 -16.97 -6.44 -8.18
C ALA A 106 -15.67 -6.52 -7.36
N ILE A 107 -15.03 -5.37 -7.10
CA ILE A 107 -13.80 -5.30 -6.30
C ILE A 107 -14.10 -5.69 -4.84
N SER A 108 -15.16 -5.15 -4.24
CA SER A 108 -15.56 -5.44 -2.86
C SER A 108 -15.93 -6.91 -2.69
N ASN A 109 -16.63 -7.50 -3.66
CA ASN A 109 -16.98 -8.91 -3.64
C ASN A 109 -15.72 -9.79 -3.69
N VAL A 110 -14.72 -9.46 -4.50
CA VAL A 110 -13.45 -10.21 -4.50
C VAL A 110 -12.75 -10.08 -3.15
N MET A 111 -12.58 -8.86 -2.65
CA MET A 111 -11.77 -8.59 -1.46
C MET A 111 -12.40 -9.15 -0.19
N ASP A 112 -13.69 -8.88 0.02
CA ASP A 112 -14.37 -9.14 1.28
C ASP A 112 -15.30 -10.36 1.19
N LYS A 113 -16.21 -10.42 0.20
CA LYS A 113 -17.21 -11.50 0.11
C LYS A 113 -16.57 -12.86 -0.21
N SER A 114 -15.66 -12.88 -1.17
CA SER A 114 -14.88 -14.07 -1.52
C SER A 114 -13.67 -14.29 -0.60
N ASN A 115 -13.42 -13.38 0.35
CA ASN A 115 -12.30 -13.43 1.29
C ASN A 115 -10.92 -13.55 0.60
N PHE A 116 -10.75 -12.93 -0.58
CA PHE A 116 -9.46 -12.98 -1.28
C PHE A 116 -8.35 -12.33 -0.48
N LEU A 117 -8.66 -11.27 0.30
CA LEU A 117 -7.68 -10.64 1.20
C LEU A 117 -7.15 -11.64 2.23
N ASN A 118 -8.05 -12.40 2.87
CA ASN A 118 -7.68 -13.42 3.87
C ASN A 118 -6.89 -14.57 3.23
N LEU A 119 -7.30 -15.02 2.04
CA LEU A 119 -6.54 -16.02 1.27
C LEU A 119 -5.12 -15.52 0.96
N PHE A 120 -4.98 -14.29 0.48
CA PHE A 120 -3.70 -13.69 0.14
C PHE A 120 -2.77 -13.59 1.36
N ILE A 121 -3.29 -13.13 2.51
CA ILE A 121 -2.55 -13.10 3.77
C ILE A 121 -2.13 -14.51 4.21
N ALA A 122 -3.04 -15.48 4.15
CA ALA A 122 -2.75 -16.86 4.54
C ALA A 122 -1.62 -17.49 3.70
N VAL A 123 -1.62 -17.27 2.38
CA VAL A 123 -0.56 -17.73 1.48
C VAL A 123 0.77 -17.07 1.81
N LEU A 124 0.80 -15.76 2.04
CA LEU A 124 2.02 -15.03 2.40
C LEU A 124 2.61 -15.49 3.74
N ILE A 125 1.78 -15.63 4.77
CA ILE A 125 2.22 -16.10 6.10
C ILE A 125 2.77 -17.51 6.00
N THR A 126 2.03 -18.42 5.34
CA THR A 126 2.44 -19.82 5.19
C THR A 126 3.76 -19.91 4.43
N GLY A 127 3.88 -19.21 3.29
CA GLY A 127 5.11 -19.19 2.50
C GLY A 127 6.31 -18.61 3.26
N ALA A 128 6.11 -17.49 3.97
CA ALA A 128 7.17 -16.85 4.75
C ALA A 128 7.65 -17.73 5.90
N ILE A 129 6.74 -18.33 6.68
CA ILE A 129 7.11 -19.19 7.83
C ILE A 129 7.82 -20.47 7.35
N LEU A 130 7.30 -21.14 6.33
CA LEU A 130 7.89 -22.38 5.82
C LEU A 130 9.27 -22.16 5.17
N SER A 131 9.56 -20.94 4.69
CA SER A 131 10.87 -20.59 4.11
C SER A 131 11.99 -20.41 5.15
N VAL A 132 11.67 -20.31 6.44
CA VAL A 132 12.62 -19.97 7.52
C VAL A 132 12.89 -21.17 8.42
N ASN A 133 14.15 -21.35 8.84
CA ASN A 133 14.51 -22.40 9.80
C ASN A 133 13.83 -22.18 11.16
N ARG A 134 13.17 -23.22 11.69
CA ARG A 134 12.45 -23.21 12.97
C ARG A 134 13.22 -22.58 14.14
N ARG A 135 14.54 -22.81 14.23
CA ARG A 135 15.36 -22.29 15.34
C ARG A 135 15.53 -20.78 15.27
N LEU A 136 15.67 -20.24 14.05
CA LEU A 136 15.74 -18.81 13.83
C LEU A 136 14.38 -18.16 14.10
N LEU A 137 13.29 -18.79 13.65
CA LEU A 137 11.92 -18.30 13.88
C LEU A 137 11.63 -18.12 15.38
N LEU A 138 11.86 -19.16 16.18
CA LEU A 138 11.60 -19.12 17.63
C LEU A 138 12.47 -18.06 18.34
N LYS A 139 13.73 -17.90 17.92
CA LYS A 139 14.63 -16.88 18.47
C LYS A 139 14.17 -15.46 18.12
N SER A 140 13.67 -15.25 16.90
CA SER A 140 13.17 -13.95 16.46
C SER A 140 11.90 -13.53 17.20
N LEU A 141 11.01 -14.46 17.53
CA LEU A 141 9.77 -14.16 18.27
C LEU A 141 10.05 -13.57 19.67
N LEU A 142 11.06 -14.09 20.38
CA LEU A 142 11.44 -13.59 21.70
C LEU A 142 11.92 -12.13 21.67
N GLY A 143 12.60 -11.71 20.59
CA GLY A 143 13.01 -10.31 20.40
C GLY A 143 11.89 -9.42 19.85
N TYR A 144 10.93 -10.00 19.12
CA TYR A 144 9.88 -9.25 18.45
C TYR A 144 8.86 -8.65 19.43
N ILE A 145 8.43 -9.41 20.45
CA ILE A 145 7.44 -8.92 21.43
C ILE A 145 7.94 -7.68 22.19
N PRO A 146 9.15 -7.68 22.81
CA PRO A 146 9.69 -6.47 23.45
C PRO A 146 9.81 -5.30 22.48
N THR A 147 10.15 -5.55 21.21
CA THR A 147 10.28 -4.49 20.20
C THR A 147 8.94 -3.83 19.90
N ILE A 148 7.84 -4.61 19.80
CA ILE A 148 6.48 -4.06 19.65
C ILE A 148 6.12 -3.19 20.86
N LEU A 149 6.34 -3.69 22.07
CA LEU A 149 6.01 -2.95 23.29
C LEU A 149 6.77 -1.62 23.37
N MET A 150 8.04 -1.61 22.99
CA MET A 150 8.84 -0.37 22.90
C MET A 150 8.30 0.59 21.84
N GLY A 151 7.79 0.06 20.71
CA GLY A 151 7.11 0.86 19.69
C GLY A 151 5.84 1.53 20.23
N ILE A 152 5.02 0.80 21.00
CA ILE A 152 3.81 1.33 21.65
C ILE A 152 4.19 2.41 22.66
N VAL A 153 5.17 2.15 23.53
CA VAL A 153 5.64 3.14 24.52
C VAL A 153 6.16 4.40 23.82
N GLY A 154 6.94 4.24 22.75
CA GLY A 154 7.39 5.36 21.92
C GLY A 154 6.22 6.17 21.36
N ALA A 155 5.26 5.51 20.70
CA ALA A 155 4.07 6.17 20.15
C ALA A 155 3.26 6.90 21.23
N SER A 156 3.12 6.31 22.43
CA SER A 156 2.47 6.95 23.57
C SER A 156 3.21 8.21 24.03
N ILE A 157 4.53 8.15 24.21
CA ILE A 157 5.32 9.31 24.66
C ILE A 157 5.19 10.46 23.66
N PHE A 158 5.38 10.20 22.36
CA PHE A 158 5.27 11.24 21.34
C PHE A 158 3.84 11.77 21.19
N GLY A 159 2.83 10.89 21.27
CA GLY A 159 1.42 11.27 21.24
C GLY A 159 1.05 12.18 22.41
N ILE A 160 1.48 11.84 23.63
CA ILE A 160 1.22 12.64 24.83
C ILE A 160 1.96 13.98 24.73
N ALA A 161 3.22 13.98 24.34
CA ALA A 161 4.02 15.19 24.20
C ALA A 161 3.37 16.19 23.22
N ILE A 162 2.95 15.73 22.03
CA ILE A 162 2.28 16.60 21.07
C ILE A 162 0.88 17.00 21.54
N GLY A 163 0.15 16.11 22.20
CA GLY A 163 -1.16 16.41 22.79
C GLY A 163 -1.10 17.54 23.80
N LEU A 164 -0.10 17.55 24.68
CA LEU A 164 0.13 18.62 25.65
C LEU A 164 0.42 19.97 24.96
N VAL A 165 1.16 19.97 23.85
CA VAL A 165 1.40 21.20 23.06
C VAL A 165 0.10 21.78 22.49
N PHE A 166 -0.84 20.92 22.09
CA PHE A 166 -2.16 21.34 21.58
C PHE A 166 -3.23 21.50 22.67
N GLY A 167 -2.90 21.30 23.95
CA GLY A 167 -3.87 21.36 25.05
C GLY A 167 -4.91 20.23 25.04
N ILE A 168 -4.61 19.10 24.40
CA ILE A 168 -5.47 17.92 24.34
C ILE A 168 -5.15 17.02 25.54
N PRO A 169 -6.17 16.55 26.30
CA PRO A 169 -5.92 15.75 27.49
C PRO A 169 -5.41 14.35 27.13
N VAL A 170 -4.63 13.77 28.05
CA VAL A 170 -3.86 12.53 27.84
C VAL A 170 -4.77 11.33 27.56
N ASP A 171 -5.89 11.23 28.26
CA ASP A 171 -6.92 10.18 28.05
C ASP A 171 -7.45 10.21 26.62
N ARG A 172 -7.76 11.40 26.08
CA ARG A 172 -8.23 11.56 24.70
C ARG A 172 -7.15 11.17 23.70
N ILE A 173 -5.90 11.58 23.93
CA ILE A 173 -4.77 11.18 23.07
C ILE A 173 -4.60 9.66 23.04
N MET A 174 -4.62 9.02 24.21
CA MET A 174 -4.44 7.59 24.29
C MET A 174 -5.62 6.84 23.64
N MET A 175 -6.85 7.21 23.98
CA MET A 175 -8.06 6.51 23.53
C MET A 175 -8.38 6.74 22.07
N LEU A 176 -8.30 7.97 21.57
CA LEU A 176 -8.76 8.28 20.20
C LEU A 176 -7.63 8.28 19.17
N TYR A 177 -6.37 8.35 19.59
CA TYR A 177 -5.22 8.40 18.67
C TYR A 177 -4.31 7.19 18.84
N VAL A 178 -3.60 7.08 19.97
CA VAL A 178 -2.53 6.08 20.11
C VAL A 178 -3.06 4.65 20.00
N LEU A 179 -4.13 4.31 20.73
CA LEU A 179 -4.69 2.96 20.73
C LEU A 179 -5.28 2.56 19.36
N PRO A 180 -6.06 3.40 18.65
CA PRO A 180 -6.50 3.10 17.29
C PRO A 180 -5.35 2.96 16.29
N ILE A 181 -4.33 3.84 16.37
CA ILE A 181 -3.18 3.82 15.44
C ILE A 181 -2.32 2.57 15.64
N MET A 182 -2.05 2.19 16.89
CA MET A 182 -1.21 1.03 17.22
C MET A 182 -2.01 -0.28 17.31
N GLY A 183 -3.33 -0.23 17.14
CA GLY A 183 -4.23 -1.37 17.17
C GLY A 183 -4.18 -2.22 15.90
N GLY A 184 -4.96 -3.30 15.87
CA GLY A 184 -5.02 -4.26 14.75
C GLY A 184 -5.78 -3.78 13.50
N GLY A 185 -5.71 -2.49 13.16
CA GLY A 185 -6.46 -1.91 12.03
C GLY A 185 -7.98 -1.86 12.29
N ASN A 186 -8.79 -1.98 11.24
CA ASN A 186 -10.25 -1.85 11.37
C ASN A 186 -10.87 -3.08 12.08
N GLY A 187 -10.83 -4.25 11.43
CA GLY A 187 -11.56 -5.45 11.88
C GLY A 187 -11.06 -6.07 13.19
N ALA A 188 -9.78 -5.89 13.53
CA ALA A 188 -9.19 -6.41 14.77
C ALA A 188 -8.76 -5.32 15.76
N GLY A 189 -9.01 -4.05 15.44
CA GLY A 189 -8.63 -2.90 16.27
C GLY A 189 -9.82 -1.98 16.54
N ALA A 190 -10.18 -1.12 15.58
CA ALA A 190 -11.20 -0.09 15.76
C ALA A 190 -12.56 -0.65 16.22
N VAL A 191 -13.00 -1.79 15.66
CA VAL A 191 -14.26 -2.43 16.04
C VAL A 191 -14.22 -2.93 17.50
N PRO A 192 -13.32 -3.85 17.92
CA PRO A 192 -13.22 -4.26 19.32
C PRO A 192 -12.94 -3.12 20.30
N LEU A 193 -12.11 -2.14 19.92
CA LEU A 193 -11.83 -0.98 20.78
C LEU A 193 -13.09 -0.13 21.01
N SER A 194 -13.97 0.00 20.02
CA SER A 194 -15.24 0.70 20.20
C SER A 194 -16.17 -0.03 21.18
N GLU A 195 -16.15 -1.36 21.20
CA GLU A 195 -16.91 -2.16 22.15
C GLU A 195 -16.38 -2.01 23.58
N ILE A 196 -15.06 -2.02 23.76
CA ILE A 196 -14.40 -1.78 25.06
C ILE A 196 -14.69 -0.35 25.53
N TYR A 197 -14.62 0.64 24.65
CA TYR A 197 -14.93 2.02 25.00
C TYR A 197 -16.37 2.15 25.51
N HIS A 198 -17.34 1.55 24.81
CA HIS A 198 -18.74 1.56 25.23
C HIS A 198 -18.95 0.83 26.56
N SER A 199 -18.34 -0.34 26.75
CA SER A 199 -18.54 -1.14 27.97
C SER A 199 -17.96 -0.47 29.21
N VAL A 200 -16.87 0.29 29.07
CA VAL A 200 -16.22 0.97 30.21
C VAL A 200 -16.79 2.38 30.45
N THR A 201 -17.09 3.13 29.39
CA THR A 201 -17.51 4.55 29.52
C THR A 201 -19.02 4.76 29.45
N GLY A 202 -19.78 3.77 28.96
CA GLY A 202 -21.21 3.87 28.68
C GLY A 202 -21.57 4.73 27.45
N ARG A 203 -20.58 5.29 26.73
CA ARG A 203 -20.78 6.16 25.56
C ARG A 203 -20.96 5.37 24.27
N SER A 204 -21.43 6.02 23.20
CA SER A 204 -21.71 5.37 21.90
C SER A 204 -20.46 4.72 21.30
N ARG A 205 -20.64 3.51 20.74
CA ARG A 205 -19.61 2.83 19.94
C ARG A 205 -19.32 3.58 18.66
N GLU A 206 -20.36 4.11 18.04
CA GLU A 206 -20.34 4.81 16.74
C GLU A 206 -19.54 6.11 16.83
N GLU A 207 -19.70 6.86 17.92
CA GLU A 207 -18.92 8.08 18.21
C GLU A 207 -17.41 7.77 18.24
N TYR A 208 -17.03 6.73 18.97
CA TYR A 208 -15.63 6.29 19.05
C TYR A 208 -15.14 5.75 17.70
N TYR A 209 -15.89 4.83 17.10
CA TYR A 209 -15.50 4.13 15.88
C TYR A 209 -15.30 5.09 14.71
N SER A 210 -16.21 6.03 14.49
CA SER A 210 -16.12 7.02 13.41
C SER A 210 -14.89 7.93 13.52
N THR A 211 -14.52 8.31 14.75
CA THR A 211 -13.32 9.10 15.01
C THR A 211 -12.06 8.24 14.85
N ALA A 212 -12.05 7.05 15.43
CA ALA A 212 -10.93 6.12 15.40
C ALA A 212 -10.59 5.66 13.97
N ILE A 213 -11.60 5.34 13.14
CA ILE A 213 -11.39 4.90 11.75
C ILE A 213 -10.82 6.02 10.87
N ALA A 214 -11.22 7.27 11.12
CA ALA A 214 -10.65 8.41 10.42
C ALA A 214 -9.17 8.61 10.79
N ILE A 215 -8.85 8.62 12.08
CA ILE A 215 -7.48 8.81 12.57
C ILE A 215 -6.56 7.66 12.13
N LEU A 216 -7.00 6.40 12.26
CA LEU A 216 -6.19 5.26 11.84
C LEU A 216 -5.90 5.27 10.34
N THR A 217 -6.88 5.69 9.52
CA THR A 217 -6.72 5.76 8.07
C THR A 217 -5.67 6.80 7.69
N ILE A 218 -5.69 7.97 8.35
CA ILE A 218 -4.67 9.01 8.15
C ILE A 218 -3.29 8.50 8.59
N ALA A 219 -3.20 7.89 9.77
CA ALA A 219 -1.94 7.35 10.27
C ALA A 219 -1.36 6.27 9.36
N ASN A 220 -2.21 5.42 8.76
CA ASN A 220 -1.78 4.41 7.79
C ASN A 220 -1.12 5.04 6.54
N ILE A 221 -1.63 6.17 6.05
CA ILE A 221 -0.99 6.91 4.94
C ILE A 221 0.42 7.35 5.34
N PHE A 222 0.58 7.93 6.53
CA PHE A 222 1.91 8.32 7.03
C PHE A 222 2.83 7.12 7.24
N ALA A 223 2.31 5.98 7.73
CA ALA A 223 3.10 4.77 7.89
C ALA A 223 3.66 4.26 6.55
N ILE A 224 2.87 4.29 5.48
CA ILE A 224 3.32 3.95 4.12
C ILE A 224 4.45 4.89 3.67
N VAL A 225 4.27 6.20 3.84
CA VAL A 225 5.30 7.20 3.46
C VAL A 225 6.58 7.01 4.26
N PHE A 226 6.47 6.80 5.59
CA PHE A 226 7.63 6.58 6.44
C PHE A 226 8.34 5.25 6.13
N ALA A 227 7.62 4.20 5.74
CA ALA A 227 8.24 2.96 5.28
C ALA A 227 9.14 3.20 4.05
N ALA A 228 8.69 4.00 3.08
CA ALA A 228 9.50 4.37 1.91
C ALA A 228 10.71 5.23 2.29
N VAL A 229 10.54 6.20 3.20
CA VAL A 229 11.64 7.05 3.70
C VAL A 229 12.68 6.21 4.46
N LEU A 230 12.24 5.28 5.32
CA LEU A 230 13.13 4.41 6.10
C LEU A 230 13.94 3.47 5.20
N ASP A 231 13.38 2.98 4.10
CA ASP A 231 14.13 2.20 3.10
C ASP A 231 15.27 3.02 2.46
N ILE A 232 15.03 4.29 2.14
CA ILE A 232 16.07 5.20 1.62
C ILE A 232 17.17 5.41 2.66
N ILE A 233 16.80 5.69 3.91
CA ILE A 233 17.74 5.90 5.01
C ILE A 233 18.59 4.64 5.21
N GLY A 234 17.96 3.46 5.29
CA GLY A 234 18.65 2.18 5.46
C GLY A 234 19.66 1.88 4.34
N LYS A 235 19.30 2.14 3.08
CA LYS A 235 20.22 2.00 1.94
C LYS A 235 21.40 2.96 2.03
N LYS A 236 21.17 4.21 2.42
CA LYS A 236 22.23 5.22 2.54
C LYS A 236 23.20 4.89 3.68
N THR A 237 22.70 4.44 4.83
CA THR A 237 23.52 4.06 5.98
C THR A 237 24.39 2.85 5.67
N ARG A 238 23.82 1.80 5.05
CA ARG A 238 24.58 0.62 4.61
C ARG A 238 25.67 0.95 3.59
N LEU A 239 25.41 1.89 2.68
CA LEU A 239 26.43 2.37 1.73
C LEU A 239 27.56 3.13 2.44
N ALA A 240 27.25 3.92 3.46
CA ALA A 240 28.24 4.63 4.27
C ALA A 240 29.12 3.65 5.07
N GLU A 241 28.54 2.61 5.66
CA GLU A 241 29.27 1.54 6.36
C GLU A 241 30.20 0.76 5.42
N ARG A 242 29.72 0.38 4.24
CA ARG A 242 30.56 -0.31 3.23
C ARG A 242 31.74 0.53 2.78
N ARG A 243 31.58 1.84 2.60
CA ARG A 243 32.67 2.76 2.25
C ARG A 243 33.70 2.92 3.37
N ARG A 244 33.29 2.78 4.63
CA ARG A 244 34.20 2.80 5.78
C ARG A 244 34.95 1.48 5.97
N GLY A 245 34.34 0.34 5.61
CA GLY A 245 34.95 -0.98 5.72
C GLY A 245 35.91 -1.38 4.58
N THR A 246 35.90 -0.69 3.43
CA THR A 246 36.83 -0.93 2.31
C THR A 246 38.07 -0.01 2.34
N GLY A 247 38.30 0.69 3.46
CA GLY A 247 39.45 1.58 3.67
C GLY A 247 40.47 1.03 4.67
N ALA A 248 40.44 -0.28 4.98
CA ALA A 248 41.41 -0.99 5.79
C ALA A 248 42.04 -2.12 4.98
#